data_AF-A0A1J5Q7I9-F1
#
_entry.id   AF-A0A1J5Q7I9-F1
#
_cell.length_a   1.000
_cell.length_b   1.000
_cell.length_c   1.000
_cell.angle_alpha   90.00
_cell.angle_beta   90.00
_cell.angle_gamma   90.00
#
_symmetry.space_group_name_H-M   'P 1'
#
loop_
_entity.id
_entity.type
_entity.pdbx_description
1 polymer ?
#
loop_
_entity_poly.entity_id
_entity_poly.type
_entity_poly.pdbx_seq_one_letter_code
_entity_poly.pdbx_strand_id
1 'polypeptide(L)'
;MPDIEEINFTLRASSERGRSAGTVLHPLSSPVERRRGFRVGFRTVVLVMLALLVIYVLARVIAARVPALSGMLNGYVVMVDALRNWLNRLMSAATVKLQGKG
;
A
#
# COMPACT_ATOMS: atom_id res chain seq x y z
N MET A 1 20.99 -37.35 -23.13
CA MET A 1 19.67 -37.22 -22.49
C MET A 1 18.98 -36.03 -23.15
N PRO A 2 17.74 -36.18 -23.61
CA PRO A 2 16.96 -35.12 -24.26
C PRO A 2 16.34 -34.14 -23.24
N ASP A 3 16.01 -32.95 -23.76
CA ASP A 3 15.02 -31.95 -23.36
C ASP A 3 15.10 -31.22 -22.00
N ILE A 4 15.55 -29.96 -22.06
CA ILE A 4 14.96 -28.84 -21.31
C ILE A 4 15.04 -27.47 -22.03
N GLU A 5 15.60 -27.36 -23.24
CA GLU A 5 15.63 -26.08 -23.97
C GLU A 5 14.29 -25.71 -24.64
N GLU A 6 13.27 -26.57 -24.58
CA GLU A 6 11.97 -26.36 -25.24
C GLU A 6 10.90 -25.60 -24.42
N ILE A 7 11.08 -25.40 -23.11
CA ILE A 7 9.99 -24.85 -22.27
C ILE A 7 9.74 -23.34 -22.50
N ASN A 8 10.70 -22.59 -23.04
CA ASN A 8 10.52 -21.15 -23.30
C ASN A 8 10.02 -20.79 -24.71
N PHE A 9 9.73 -21.79 -25.55
CA PHE A 9 9.19 -21.53 -26.90
C PHE A 9 7.66 -21.42 -26.94
N THR A 10 6.97 -21.83 -25.86
CA THR A 10 5.50 -21.76 -25.74
C THR A 10 4.95 -20.33 -25.66
N LEU A 11 5.79 -19.31 -25.50
CA LEU A 11 5.38 -17.89 -25.54
C LEU A 11 5.66 -17.19 -26.88
N ARG A 12 6.40 -17.82 -27.80
CA ARG A 12 6.67 -17.23 -29.14
C ARG A 12 5.78 -17.81 -30.23
N ALA A 13 5.28 -19.04 -30.10
CA ALA A 13 4.34 -19.62 -31.06
C ALA A 13 2.95 -18.96 -31.08
N SER A 14 2.61 -18.15 -30.06
CA SER A 14 1.40 -17.30 -30.08
C SER A 14 1.60 -15.98 -30.86
N SER A 15 2.84 -15.63 -31.25
CA SER A 15 3.09 -14.39 -32.01
C SER A 15 2.82 -14.50 -33.52
N GLU A 16 2.43 -15.67 -34.04
CA GLU A 16 2.24 -15.87 -35.49
C GLU A 16 0.77 -16.04 -35.92
N ARG A 17 -0.21 -16.24 -35.02
CA ARG A 17 -1.59 -16.55 -35.43
C ARG A 17 -2.59 -15.39 -35.35
N GLY A 18 -2.19 -14.19 -35.75
CA GLY A 18 -3.12 -13.05 -35.71
C GLY A 18 -2.88 -11.94 -36.71
N ARG A 19 -1.98 -12.10 -37.69
CA ARG A 19 -1.86 -11.15 -38.80
C ARG A 19 -2.82 -11.53 -39.94
N SER A 20 -4.12 -11.45 -39.67
CA SER A 20 -5.10 -11.38 -40.77
C SER A 20 -6.40 -10.67 -40.39
N ALA A 21 -6.60 -9.57 -41.11
CA ALA A 21 -7.87 -8.99 -41.55
C ALA A 21 -8.78 -8.29 -40.53
N GLY A 22 -8.95 -6.98 -40.74
CA GLY A 22 -10.19 -6.28 -40.38
C GLY A 22 -10.02 -5.05 -39.50
N THR A 23 -9.94 -3.89 -40.14
CA THR A 23 -10.48 -2.56 -39.77
C THR A 23 -11.06 -2.40 -38.36
N VAL A 24 -10.67 -1.30 -37.67
CA VAL A 24 -11.51 -0.34 -36.88
C VAL A 24 -10.75 0.26 -35.67
N LEU A 25 -10.36 1.54 -35.81
CA LEU A 25 -10.30 2.66 -34.84
C LEU A 25 -9.29 2.74 -33.65
N HIS A 26 -8.52 3.84 -33.65
CA HIS A 26 -8.07 4.73 -32.53
C HIS A 26 -6.95 4.29 -31.55
N PRO A 27 -6.30 5.27 -30.88
CA PRO A 27 -4.96 5.80 -31.15
C PRO A 27 -3.83 4.99 -30.48
N LEU A 28 -2.62 5.20 -31.01
CA LEU A 28 -1.34 4.70 -30.51
C LEU A 28 -1.17 4.89 -28.99
N SER A 29 -1.47 3.85 -28.21
CA SER A 29 -1.02 3.76 -26.82
C SER A 29 0.17 2.81 -26.78
N SER A 30 1.37 3.40 -26.85
CA SER A 30 2.63 2.67 -26.68
C SER A 30 2.64 1.87 -25.37
N PRO A 31 3.18 0.64 -25.33
CA PRO A 31 3.26 -0.13 -24.10
C PRO A 31 4.48 0.34 -23.29
N VAL A 32 4.45 1.55 -22.73
CA VAL A 32 5.51 2.08 -21.86
C VAL A 32 4.95 2.54 -20.52
N GLU A 33 4.21 1.71 -19.78
CA GLU A 33 3.75 2.17 -18.45
C GLU A 33 3.59 1.10 -17.37
N ARG A 34 4.37 0.00 -17.38
CA ARG A 34 4.30 -1.00 -16.29
C ARG A 34 5.21 -0.76 -15.08
N ARG A 35 5.94 0.36 -15.02
CA ARG A 35 6.84 0.69 -13.88
C ARG A 35 6.53 2.02 -13.18
N ARG A 36 5.45 2.72 -13.55
CA ARG A 36 5.09 4.03 -12.99
C ARG A 36 3.97 3.98 -11.92
N GLY A 37 3.19 2.90 -11.89
CA GLY A 37 2.07 2.73 -10.95
C GLY A 37 2.49 2.54 -9.48
N PHE A 38 3.62 1.86 -9.21
CA PHE A 38 4.04 1.57 -7.83
C PHE A 38 4.37 2.85 -7.03
N ARG A 39 5.09 3.79 -7.64
CA ARG A 39 5.47 5.05 -6.96
C ARG A 39 4.27 5.96 -6.70
N VAL A 40 3.29 5.97 -7.60
CA VAL A 40 2.05 6.75 -7.43
C VAL A 40 1.22 6.13 -6.31
N GLY A 41 0.99 4.82 -6.33
CA GLY A 41 0.25 4.13 -5.26
C GLY A 41 0.91 4.31 -3.90
N PHE A 42 2.22 4.15 -3.80
CA PHE A 42 2.96 4.35 -2.55
C PHE A 42 2.78 5.78 -1.99
N ARG A 43 2.94 6.81 -2.84
CA ARG A 43 2.72 8.21 -2.42
C ARG A 43 1.31 8.46 -1.94
N THR A 44 0.31 7.90 -2.62
CA THR A 44 -1.09 8.02 -2.22
C THR A 44 -1.32 7.39 -0.84
N VAL A 45 -0.79 6.19 -0.59
CA VAL A 45 -0.89 5.54 0.73
C VAL A 45 -0.21 6.35 1.82
N VAL A 46 1.00 6.87 1.56
CA VAL A 46 1.71 7.74 2.51
C VAL A 46 0.92 9.01 2.81
N LEU A 47 0.35 9.66 1.80
CA LEU A 47 -0.49 10.84 1.98
C LEU A 47 -1.75 10.53 2.81
N VAL A 48 -2.42 9.40 2.54
CA VAL A 48 -3.56 8.95 3.33
C VAL A 48 -3.15 8.67 4.77
N MET A 49 -2.02 8.01 4.99
CA MET A 49 -1.50 7.73 6.33
C MET A 49 -1.16 9.02 7.08
N LEU A 50 -0.58 10.01 6.40
CA LEU A 50 -0.30 11.32 6.98
C LEU A 50 -1.59 12.08 7.31
N ALA A 51 -2.59 12.03 6.43
CA ALA A 51 -3.90 12.63 6.68
C ALA A 51 -4.58 11.99 7.90
N LEU A 52 -4.55 10.67 8.02
CA LEU A 52 -5.05 9.94 9.19
C LEU A 52 -4.30 10.34 10.47
N LEU A 53 -2.97 10.49 10.40
CA LEU A 53 -2.16 10.96 11.52
C LEU A 53 -2.60 12.36 11.97
N VAL A 54 -2.81 13.28 11.03
CA VAL A 54 -3.30 14.64 11.33
C VAL A 54 -4.69 14.58 11.97
N ILE A 55 -5.60 13.77 11.45
CA ILE A 55 -6.93 13.56 12.04
C ILE A 55 -6.82 13.01 13.47
N TYR A 56 -5.92 12.07 13.73
CA TYR A 56 -5.68 11.53 15.07
C TYR A 56 -5.18 12.61 16.04
N VAL A 57 -4.18 13.40 15.65
CA VAL A 57 -3.64 14.49 16.48
C VAL A 57 -4.69 15.56 16.76
N LEU A 58 -5.50 15.89 15.75
CA LEU A 58 -6.56 16.89 15.84
C LEU A 58 -7.89 16.32 16.31
N ALA A 59 -7.99 15.02 16.65
CA ALA A 59 -9.26 14.36 16.94
C ALA A 59 -10.05 15.08 18.05
N ARG A 60 -9.34 15.55 19.09
CA ARG A 60 -9.94 16.33 20.19
C ARG A 60 -10.49 17.67 19.71
N VAL A 61 -9.77 18.36 18.83
CA VAL A 61 -10.18 19.65 18.26
C VAL A 61 -11.40 19.46 17.36
N ILE A 62 -11.40 18.41 16.52
CA ILE A 62 -12.51 18.08 15.63
C ILE A 62 -13.75 17.70 16.45
N ALA A 63 -13.60 16.87 17.49
CA ALA A 63 -14.71 16.49 18.37
C ALA A 63 -15.30 17.69 19.14
N ALA A 64 -14.46 18.67 19.52
CA ALA A 64 -14.93 19.90 20.17
C ALA A 64 -15.70 20.83 19.23
N ARG A 65 -15.36 20.85 17.93
CA ARG A 65 -16.03 21.68 16.91
C ARG A 65 -17.23 20.99 16.29
N VAL A 66 -17.20 19.67 16.19
CA VAL A 66 -18.26 18.84 15.60
C VAL A 66 -18.62 17.72 16.57
N PRO A 67 -19.47 17.98 17.58
CA PRO A 67 -19.83 16.98 18.60
C PRO A 67 -20.45 15.71 18.01
N ALA A 68 -21.16 15.81 16.88
CA ALA A 68 -21.76 14.68 16.18
C ALA A 68 -20.73 13.62 15.73
N LEU A 69 -19.48 14.02 15.48
CA LEU A 69 -18.40 13.10 15.08
C LEU A 69 -17.63 12.53 16.27
N SER A 70 -17.91 12.99 17.50
CA SER A 70 -17.17 12.63 18.70
C SER A 70 -17.12 11.11 18.94
N GLY A 71 -18.24 10.41 18.77
CA GLY A 71 -18.29 8.95 18.95
C GLY A 71 -17.38 8.19 17.98
N MET A 72 -17.40 8.55 16.70
CA MET A 72 -16.57 7.91 15.67
C MET A 72 -15.08 8.21 15.87
N LEU A 73 -14.75 9.48 16.16
CA LEU A 73 -13.38 9.91 16.43
C LEU A 73 -12.82 9.24 17.69
N ASN A 74 -13.63 9.09 18.73
CA ASN A 74 -13.21 8.42 19.95
C ASN A 74 -12.86 6.94 19.70
N GLY A 75 -13.70 6.22 18.95
CA GLY A 75 -13.41 4.83 18.56
C GLY A 75 -12.10 4.70 17.77
N TYR A 76 -11.87 5.61 16.82
CA TYR A 76 -10.62 5.67 16.06
C TYR A 76 -9.41 5.92 16.96
N VAL A 77 -9.46 6.94 17.84
CA VAL A 77 -8.37 7.28 18.77
C VAL A 77 -8.07 6.12 19.71
N VAL A 78 -9.08 5.48 20.29
CA VAL A 78 -8.91 4.34 21.20
C VAL A 78 -8.15 3.19 20.52
N MET A 79 -8.50 2.87 19.27
CA MET A 79 -7.82 1.83 18.51
C MET A 79 -6.35 2.18 18.23
N VAL A 80 -6.08 3.43 17.80
CA VAL A 80 -4.72 3.90 17.54
C VAL A 80 -3.88 3.93 18.82
N ASP A 81 -4.46 4.36 19.93
CA ASP A 81 -3.82 4.38 21.25
C ASP A 81 -3.49 2.96 21.72
N ALA A 82 -4.38 1.99 21.52
CA ALA A 82 -4.11 0.59 21.86
C ALA A 82 -2.91 0.05 21.09
N LEU A 83 -2.84 0.30 19.78
CA LEU A 83 -1.72 -0.10 18.93
C LEU A 83 -0.42 0.59 19.37
N ARG A 84 -0.46 1.90 19.61
CA ARG A 84 0.70 2.68 20.08
C ARG A 84 1.21 2.17 21.42
N ASN A 85 0.32 1.89 22.37
CA ASN A 85 0.68 1.37 23.68
C ASN A 85 1.24 -0.06 23.58
N TRP A 86 0.74 -0.88 22.65
CA TRP A 86 1.32 -2.18 22.37
C TRP A 86 2.75 -2.05 21.82
N LEU A 87 2.97 -1.18 20.83
CA LEU A 87 4.30 -0.93 20.28
C LEU A 87 5.28 -0.39 21.34
N ASN A 88 4.82 0.56 22.16
CA ASN A 88 5.62 1.10 23.26
C ASN A 88 6.03 0.00 24.25
N ARG A 89 5.12 -0.93 24.58
CA ARG A 89 5.44 -2.06 25.46
C ARG A 89 6.52 -2.97 24.86
N LEU A 90 6.47 -3.23 23.55
CA LEU A 90 7.51 -3.99 22.86
C LEU A 90 8.85 -3.26 22.90
N MET A 91 8.87 -1.96 22.64
CA MET A 91 10.10 -1.14 22.70
C MET A 91 10.68 -1.13 24.11
N SER A 92 9.87 -0.88 25.13
CA SER A 92 10.31 -0.91 26.53
C SER A 92 10.88 -2.28 26.91
N ALA A 93 10.22 -3.37 26.50
CA ALA A 93 10.73 -4.72 26.75
C ALA A 93 12.07 -4.98 26.05
N ALA A 94 12.26 -4.47 24.84
CA ALA A 94 13.54 -4.54 24.14
C ALA A 94 14.63 -3.74 24.86
N THR A 95 14.33 -2.52 25.32
CA THR A 95 15.28 -1.68 26.08
C THR A 95 15.69 -2.33 27.41
N VAL A 96 14.74 -2.88 28.15
CA VAL A 96 15.03 -3.59 29.42
C VAL A 96 15.97 -4.78 29.19
N LYS A 97 15.77 -5.54 28.10
CA LYS A 97 16.67 -6.66 27.75
C LYS A 97 18.08 -6.22 27.36
N LEU A 98 18.24 -4.99 26.86
CA LEU A 98 19.55 -4.42 26.53
C LEU A 98 20.26 -3.85 27.76
N GLN A 99 19.51 -3.32 28.72
CA GLN A 99 20.07 -2.75 29.96
C GLN A 99 20.36 -3.81 31.04
N GLY A 100 19.61 -4.92 31.07
CA GLY A 100 19.82 -6.04 32.01
C GLY A 100 21.00 -6.98 31.68
N LYS A 101 21.89 -6.59 30.76
CA LYS A 101 23.13 -7.32 30.40
C LYS A 101 24.41 -6.59 30.85
N GLY A 102 24.30 -5.73 31.87
CA GLY A 102 25.43 -5.12 32.57
C GLY A 102 25.66 -5.79 33.92
#